data_AF-A0A3R6ZH44-F1
#
_entry.id   AF-A0A3R6ZH44-F1
#
_cell.length_a   1.000
_cell.length_b   1.000
_cell.length_c   1.000
_cell.angle_alpha   90.00
_cell.angle_beta   90.00
_cell.angle_gamma   90.00
#
_symmetry.space_group_name_H-M   'P 1'
#
loop_
_entity.id
_entity.type
_entity.pdbx_description
1 polymer ?
#
loop_
_entity_poly.entity_id
_entity_poly.type
_entity_poly.pdbx_seq_one_letter_code
_entity_poly.pdbx_strand_id
1 'polypeptide(L)'
;MRMGARDDDGGSSCVANIVLEGTCERHVVGNTYCDIPLGLYIIRGENIVLMGELVHSFSFMCPCSHESLRQDQAKEAEDVNLTRKSAEEVLTAEMEQNEQGLPTVRDAWNFDHPSQH
;
A
#
# COMPACT_ATOMS: atom_id res chain seq x y z
N MET A 1 12.88 0.25 -1.26
CA MET A 1 12.53 -1.12 -1.70
C MET A 1 13.60 -1.61 -2.66
N ARG A 2 14.11 -2.84 -2.48
CA ARG A 2 14.98 -3.48 -3.47
C ARG A 2 14.22 -4.67 -4.05
N MET A 3 13.86 -4.58 -5.33
CA MET A 3 13.06 -5.61 -6.00
C MET A 3 13.93 -6.34 -7.02
N GLY A 4 13.92 -7.68 -6.99
CA GLY A 4 14.55 -8.51 -8.00
C GLY A 4 13.48 -9.05 -8.94
N ALA A 5 13.41 -8.55 -10.16
CA ALA A 5 12.64 -9.16 -11.24
C ALA A 5 13.58 -9.99 -12.11
N ARG A 6 13.11 -11.13 -12.60
CA ARG A 6 13.84 -12.01 -13.52
C ARG A 6 13.49 -11.57 -14.94
N ASP A 7 14.47 -11.14 -15.72
CA ASP A 7 14.28 -10.81 -17.13
C ASP A 7 14.08 -12.10 -17.92
N ASP A 8 12.85 -12.41 -18.32
CA ASP A 8 12.53 -13.58 -19.15
C ASP A 8 12.19 -13.13 -20.59
N ASP A 9 13.11 -13.41 -21.52
CA ASP A 9 12.92 -13.28 -22.95
C ASP A 9 11.96 -14.38 -23.48
N GLY A 10 10.70 -14.04 -23.73
CA GLY A 10 9.82 -14.82 -24.63
C GLY A 10 8.45 -15.23 -24.08
N GLY A 11 7.43 -14.44 -24.44
CA GLY A 11 6.09 -14.94 -24.80
C GLY A 11 5.16 -15.47 -23.69
N SER A 12 5.56 -15.53 -22.43
CA SER A 12 4.66 -15.86 -21.32
C SER A 12 4.31 -14.59 -20.55
N SER A 13 3.02 -14.33 -20.35
CA SER A 13 2.53 -13.27 -19.44
C SER A 13 3.24 -13.43 -18.09
N CYS A 14 4.22 -12.57 -17.83
CA CYS A 14 5.09 -12.69 -16.67
C CYS A 14 4.31 -12.27 -15.43
N VAL A 15 3.69 -13.25 -14.77
CA VAL A 15 3.11 -13.06 -13.44
C VAL A 15 4.26 -12.86 -12.47
N ALA A 16 4.52 -11.60 -12.08
CA ALA A 16 5.65 -11.25 -11.23
C ALA A 16 5.32 -11.55 -9.76
N ASN A 17 5.87 -12.64 -9.20
CA ASN A 17 5.85 -12.85 -7.75
C ASN A 17 6.84 -11.89 -7.07
N ILE A 18 6.51 -11.40 -5.88
CA ILE A 18 7.25 -10.33 -5.21
C ILE A 18 7.56 -10.69 -3.78
N VAL A 19 8.78 -10.37 -3.36
CA VAL A 19 9.19 -10.34 -1.97
C VAL A 19 9.39 -8.88 -1.57
N LEU A 20 8.67 -8.43 -0.54
CA LEU A 20 8.73 -7.09 0.00
C LEU A 20 9.35 -7.12 1.41
N GLU A 21 10.29 -6.23 1.68
CA GLU A 21 10.94 -6.03 2.98
C GLU A 21 10.54 -4.67 3.55
N GLY A 22 10.33 -4.60 4.88
CA GLY A 22 9.91 -3.36 5.55
C GLY A 22 8.49 -2.93 5.17
N THR A 23 7.65 -3.89 4.80
CA THR A 23 6.30 -3.66 4.24
C THR A 23 5.33 -3.18 5.31
N CYS A 24 4.41 -2.30 4.92
CA CYS A 24 3.22 -1.97 5.69
C CYS A 24 1.96 -2.11 4.83
N GLU A 25 0.86 -2.51 5.46
CA GLU A 25 -0.48 -2.50 4.88
C GLU A 25 -1.21 -1.24 5.33
N ARG A 26 -1.83 -0.53 4.39
CA ARG A 26 -2.58 0.70 4.67
C ARG A 26 -4.09 0.42 4.67
N HIS A 27 -4.73 0.67 5.80
CA HIS A 27 -6.19 0.71 5.91
C HIS A 27 -6.68 2.14 5.72
N VAL A 28 -7.76 2.32 4.95
CA VAL A 28 -8.33 3.64 4.64
C VAL A 28 -9.84 3.62 4.84
N VAL A 29 -10.34 4.55 5.64
CA VAL A 29 -11.78 4.75 5.92
C VAL A 29 -12.10 6.23 5.83
N GLY A 30 -12.95 6.60 4.88
CA GLY A 30 -13.26 8.00 4.57
C GLY A 30 -11.99 8.82 4.28
N ASN A 31 -11.79 9.90 5.02
CA ASN A 31 -10.59 10.76 4.94
C ASN A 31 -9.53 10.38 5.98
N THR A 32 -9.50 9.15 6.47
CA THR A 32 -8.54 8.70 7.48
C THR A 32 -7.83 7.42 7.08
N TYR A 33 -6.60 7.25 7.55
CA TYR A 33 -5.82 6.05 7.27
C TYR A 33 -4.93 5.64 8.44
N CYS A 34 -4.53 4.37 8.47
CA CYS A 34 -3.47 3.87 9.32
C CYS A 34 -2.60 2.85 8.57
N ASP A 35 -1.33 2.73 8.98
CA ASP A 35 -0.41 1.74 8.43
C ASP A 35 -0.12 0.66 9.48
N ILE A 36 -0.30 -0.61 9.11
CA ILE A 36 0.02 -1.79 9.91
C ILE A 36 1.34 -2.38 9.40
N PRO A 37 2.39 -2.50 10.25
CA PRO A 37 3.66 -3.06 9.81
C PRO A 37 3.54 -4.59 9.62
N LEU A 38 3.96 -5.07 8.44
CA LEU A 38 3.99 -6.49 8.08
C LEU A 38 5.41 -7.07 8.11
N GLY A 39 6.44 -6.24 7.86
CA GLY A 39 7.82 -6.69 7.79
C GLY A 39 8.14 -7.36 6.45
N LEU A 40 8.44 -8.67 6.47
CA LEU A 40 8.74 -9.44 5.27
C LEU A 40 7.47 -10.08 4.71
N TYR A 41 7.09 -9.75 3.47
CA TYR A 41 5.84 -10.17 2.86
C TYR A 41 6.05 -10.71 1.45
N ILE A 42 5.34 -11.80 1.10
CA ILE A 42 5.43 -12.44 -0.22
C ILE A 42 4.08 -12.31 -0.91
N ILE A 43 4.07 -11.73 -2.12
CA ILE A 43 2.87 -11.54 -2.94
C ILE A 43 2.98 -12.42 -4.18
N ARG A 44 1.93 -13.21 -4.44
CA ARG A 44 1.82 -13.99 -5.67
C ARG A 44 1.36 -13.09 -6.81
N GLY A 45 1.96 -13.25 -7.98
CA GLY A 45 1.83 -12.29 -9.07
C GLY A 45 0.40 -12.08 -9.54
N GLU A 46 -0.46 -13.10 -9.51
CA GLU A 46 -1.84 -12.96 -9.96
C GLU A 46 -2.72 -12.13 -9.00
N ASN A 47 -2.27 -11.89 -7.77
CA ASN A 47 -2.97 -11.05 -6.80
C ASN A 47 -2.57 -9.57 -6.91
N ILE A 48 -1.70 -9.23 -7.88
CA ILE A 48 -1.24 -7.86 -8.09
C ILE A 48 -2.12 -7.18 -9.12
N VAL A 49 -2.78 -6.10 -8.68
CA VAL A 49 -3.58 -5.25 -9.57
C VAL A 49 -2.72 -4.14 -10.18
N LEU A 50 -2.00 -3.41 -9.34
CA LEU A 50 -1.17 -2.27 -9.73
C LEU A 50 0.05 -2.22 -8.84
N MET A 51 1.18 -1.80 -9.43
CA MET A 51 2.36 -1.41 -8.67
C MET A 51 3.03 -0.19 -9.30
N GLY A 52 3.71 0.57 -8.45
CA GLY A 52 4.52 1.72 -8.86
C GLY A 52 5.68 1.94 -7.90
N GLU A 53 6.74 2.56 -8.39
CA GLU A 53 7.84 3.01 -7.56
C GLU A 53 7.43 4.26 -6.78
N LEU A 54 7.57 4.21 -5.45
CA LEU A 54 7.47 5.41 -4.62
C LEU A 54 8.84 6.13 -4.68
N VAL A 55 8.96 7.09 -5.60
CA VAL A 55 10.19 7.88 -5.71
C VAL A 55 10.21 8.91 -4.58
N HIS A 56 10.97 8.62 -3.52
CA HIS A 56 11.31 9.65 -2.54
C HIS A 56 12.21 10.68 -3.23
N SER A 57 11.77 11.94 -3.27
CA SER A 57 12.57 13.08 -3.71
C SER A 57 13.65 13.44 -2.68
N PHE A 58 14.39 12.44 -2.19
CA PHE A 58 15.54 12.65 -1.33
C PHE A 58 16.82 12.30 -2.12
N SER A 59 17.46 13.38 -2.55
CA SER A 59 18.79 13.46 -3.15
C SER A 59 19.71 12.27 -2.84
N PHE A 60 20.34 11.77 -3.89
CA PHE A 60 21.66 11.14 -3.94
C PHE A 60 22.45 11.25 -2.60
N MET A 61 22.72 10.08 -1.99
CA MET A 61 23.83 9.80 -1.07
C MET A 61 23.79 10.48 0.33
N CYS A 62 23.32 9.76 1.35
CA CYS A 62 23.80 9.93 2.73
C CYS A 62 23.72 8.61 3.52
N PRO A 63 24.84 8.08 4.06
CA PRO A 63 24.85 6.82 4.78
C PRO A 63 24.70 7.07 6.29
N CYS A 64 23.48 7.28 6.79
CA CYS A 64 23.27 7.46 8.24
C CYS A 64 22.01 6.76 8.77
N SER A 65 22.27 5.81 9.70
CA SER A 65 21.43 5.24 10.78
C SER A 65 19.90 5.34 10.69
N HIS A 66 19.29 4.17 10.44
CA HIS A 66 17.96 3.57 10.69
C HIS A 66 16.81 4.32 11.45
N GLU A 67 16.95 5.54 11.95
CA GLU A 67 15.91 6.24 12.74
C GLU A 67 15.17 7.33 11.93
N SER A 68 15.73 7.81 10.81
CA SER A 68 15.19 8.99 10.11
C SER A 68 14.10 8.71 9.06
N LEU A 69 13.85 7.44 8.70
CA LEU A 69 12.83 7.03 7.71
C LEU A 69 11.38 7.34 8.15
N ARG A 70 11.16 7.61 9.44
CA ARG A 70 9.82 7.83 10.02
C ARG A 70 9.24 9.21 9.73
N GLN A 71 10.08 10.23 9.52
CA GLN A 71 9.61 11.61 9.36
C GLN A 71 9.22 11.95 7.92
N ASP A 72 9.84 11.32 6.93
CA ASP A 72 9.56 11.63 5.52
C ASP A 72 8.22 11.02 5.05
N GLN A 73 7.84 9.87 5.60
CA GLN A 73 6.49 9.26 5.45
C GLN A 73 5.36 10.20 5.90
N ALA A 74 5.64 11.12 6.83
CA ALA A 74 4.62 12.03 7.37
C ALA A 74 4.37 13.25 6.48
N LYS A 75 5.37 13.69 5.69
CA LYS A 75 5.23 14.85 4.79
C LYS A 75 4.47 14.53 3.50
N GLU A 76 4.61 13.33 2.97
CA GLU A 76 3.91 12.91 1.75
C GLU A 76 2.41 12.62 2.00
N ALA A 77 2.04 12.34 3.25
CA ALA A 77 0.65 12.22 3.68
C ALA A 77 -0.13 13.55 3.66
N GLU A 78 0.55 14.68 3.47
CA GLU A 78 -0.06 16.01 3.43
C GLU A 78 -0.60 16.36 2.04
N ASP A 79 -0.11 15.71 0.97
CA ASP A 79 -0.56 15.91 -0.43
C ASP A 79 -1.69 14.96 -0.87
N VAL A 80 -1.95 13.91 -0.09
CA VAL A 80 -3.17 13.07 -0.22
C VAL A 80 -4.12 13.49 0.90
N ASN A 81 -5.39 13.79 0.60
CA ASN A 81 -6.39 14.25 1.57
C ASN A 81 -6.77 13.20 2.66
N LEU A 82 -5.83 12.47 3.25
CA LEU A 82 -6.04 11.43 4.25
C LEU A 82 -5.31 11.81 5.55
N THR A 83 -6.06 11.86 6.64
CA THR A 83 -5.54 12.13 7.99
C THR A 83 -5.08 10.82 8.63
N ARG A 84 -3.82 10.75 9.05
CA ARG A 84 -3.31 9.59 9.79
C ARG A 84 -3.97 9.49 11.16
N LYS A 85 -4.46 8.31 11.53
CA LYS A 85 -5.03 8.01 12.85
C LYS A 85 -4.41 6.76 13.47
N SER A 86 -4.79 6.48 14.72
CA SER A 86 -4.42 5.23 15.39
C SER A 86 -5.05 4.04 14.67
N ALA A 87 -4.37 2.88 14.69
CA ALA A 87 -4.88 1.67 14.06
C ALA A 87 -6.22 1.23 14.68
N GLU A 88 -6.36 1.38 15.99
CA GLU A 88 -7.61 1.07 16.69
C GLU A 88 -8.79 1.90 16.18
N GLU A 89 -8.62 3.21 16.03
CA GLU A 89 -9.68 4.09 15.50
C GLU A 89 -10.08 3.74 14.07
N VAL A 90 -9.10 3.52 13.18
CA VAL A 90 -9.37 3.26 11.75
C VAL A 90 -10.00 1.88 11.57
N LEU A 91 -9.50 0.85 12.27
CA LEU A 91 -10.03 -0.51 12.16
C LEU A 91 -11.44 -0.59 12.75
N THR A 92 -11.71 0.10 13.87
CA THR A 92 -13.07 0.17 14.43
C THR A 92 -14.03 0.85 13.45
N ALA A 93 -13.61 1.96 12.84
CA ALA A 93 -14.42 2.63 11.83
C ALA A 93 -14.65 1.76 10.57
N GLU A 94 -13.66 0.98 10.14
CA GLU A 94 -13.80 0.01 9.03
C GLU A 94 -14.82 -1.07 9.38
N MET A 95 -14.77 -1.62 10.59
CA MET A 95 -15.74 -2.62 11.07
C MET A 95 -17.16 -2.05 11.06
N GLU A 96 -17.36 -0.85 11.61
CA GLU A 96 -18.67 -0.17 11.61
C GLU A 96 -19.18 0.10 10.19
N GLN A 97 -18.30 0.54 9.28
CA GLN A 97 -18.63 0.76 7.87
C GLN A 97 -19.08 -0.53 7.19
N ASN A 98 -18.37 -1.64 7.43
CA ASN A 98 -18.68 -2.96 6.88
C ASN A 98 -20.02 -3.49 7.41
N GLU A 99 -20.29 -3.34 8.71
CA GLU A 99 -21.55 -3.75 9.33
C GLU A 99 -22.76 -2.97 8.79
N GLN A 100 -22.56 -1.69 8.48
CA GLN A 100 -23.59 -0.84 7.88
C GLN A 100 -23.80 -1.12 6.38
N GLY A 101 -22.94 -1.95 5.76
CA GLY A 101 -22.98 -2.22 4.32
C GLY A 101 -22.68 -0.99 3.47
N LEU A 102 -21.94 -0.02 4.01
CA LEU A 102 -21.53 1.16 3.28
C LEU A 102 -20.40 0.81 2.30
N PRO A 103 -20.33 1.46 1.12
CA PRO A 103 -19.33 1.13 0.10
C PRO A 103 -17.93 1.37 0.65
N THR A 104 -17.06 0.36 0.52
CA THR A 104 -15.68 0.40 1.00
C THR A 104 -14.70 0.68 -0.14
N VAL A 105 -13.45 0.99 0.22
CA VAL A 105 -12.36 1.04 -0.77
C VAL A 105 -12.21 -0.32 -1.46
N ARG A 106 -12.39 -1.44 -0.76
CA ARG A 106 -12.33 -2.78 -1.36
C ARG A 106 -13.43 -2.99 -2.42
N ASP A 107 -14.63 -2.48 -2.18
CA ASP A 107 -15.73 -2.57 -3.15
C ASP A 107 -15.45 -1.71 -4.39
N ALA A 108 -14.93 -0.49 -4.19
CA ALA A 108 -14.55 0.39 -5.30
C ALA A 108 -13.40 -0.18 -6.15
N TRP A 109 -12.55 -1.03 -5.56
CA TRP A 109 -11.43 -1.71 -6.23
C TRP A 109 -11.74 -3.17 -6.57
N ASN A 110 -13.02 -3.54 -6.67
CA ASN A 110 -13.42 -4.87 -7.13
C ASN A 110 -13.52 -4.90 -8.66
N PHE A 111 -12.57 -5.57 -9.32
CA PHE A 111 -12.51 -5.68 -10.79
C PHE A 111 -13.36 -6.81 -11.36
N ASP A 112 -13.82 -7.75 -10.53
CA ASP A 112 -14.67 -8.86 -10.95
C ASP A 112 -16.12 -8.40 -11.20
N HIS A 113 -16.50 -7.27 -10.59
CA HIS A 113 -17.82 -6.68 -10.69
C HIS A 113 -17.67 -5.19 -11.04
N PRO A 114 -17.51 -4.83 -12.33
CA PRO A 114 -17.39 -3.42 -12.71
C PRO A 114 -18.61 -2.67 -12.18
N SER A 115 -18.35 -1.59 -11.44
CA SER A 115 -19.38 -0.72 -10.90
C SER A 115 -20.35 -0.34 -12.02
N GLN A 116 -21.60 -0.79 -11.92
CA GLN A 116 -22.68 -0.42 -12.83
C GLN A 116 -22.89 1.08 -12.69
N HIS A 117 -22.48 1.84 -13.71
CA HIS A 117 -22.63 3.29 -13.76
C HIS A 117 -23.72 3.67 -14.76
#